data_AF-A0A2K9PJ28-F1
#
_entry.id   AF-A0A2K9PJ28-F1
#
_cell.length_a   1.000
_cell.length_b   1.000
_cell.length_c   1.000
_cell.angle_alpha   90.00
_cell.angle_beta   90.00
_cell.angle_gamma   90.00
#
_symmetry.space_group_name_H-M   'P 1'
#
loop_
_entity.id
_entity.type
_entity.pdbx_description
1 polymer ?
#
loop_
_entity_poly.entity_id
_entity_poly.type
_entity_poly.pdbx_seq_one_letter_code
_entity_poly.pdbx_strand_id
1 'polypeptide(L)'
;MAENAILWERISSSTKEGREACGSSSFACKDSDAELGLAYIAVSNDRASLASLSKIMQYKIDASLSESYTCYLLNKGKRIKPFLKNLNPKQLVDDCIKEVLFIKKTNAPRFSDLNIKYICANESNIQWRIDDTIKGINKSVKCTDE
;
A
#
# COMPACT_ATOMS: atom_id res chain seq x y z
N MET A 1 10.20 -5.40 -5.77
CA MET A 1 8.86 -5.70 -6.32
C MET A 1 8.03 -4.42 -6.30
N ALA A 2 6.98 -4.31 -7.11
CA ALA A 2 6.16 -3.11 -7.21
C ALA A 2 5.50 -2.69 -5.86
N GLU A 3 5.27 -3.63 -4.95
CA GLU A 3 4.83 -3.37 -3.56
C GLU A 3 5.86 -2.51 -2.79
N ASN A 4 7.15 -2.69 -3.10
CA ASN A 4 8.22 -1.92 -2.49
C ASN A 4 8.14 -0.45 -2.92
N ALA A 5 7.59 -0.14 -4.10
CA ALA A 5 7.46 1.25 -4.53
C ALA A 5 6.52 2.03 -3.59
N ILE A 6 5.43 1.39 -3.18
CA ILE A 6 4.48 1.95 -2.19
C ILE A 6 5.17 2.11 -0.83
N LEU A 7 5.88 1.09 -0.36
CA LEU A 7 6.62 1.19 0.90
C LEU A 7 7.70 2.28 0.86
N TRP A 8 8.44 2.39 -0.25
CA TRP A 8 9.50 3.40 -0.42
C TRP A 8 8.94 4.81 -0.53
N GLU A 9 7.79 5.00 -1.17
CA GLU A 9 7.05 6.25 -1.11
C GLU A 9 6.76 6.62 0.34
N ARG A 10 6.12 5.74 1.11
CA ARG A 10 5.80 6.00 2.53
C ARG A 10 7.03 6.31 3.36
N ILE A 11 8.15 5.65 3.12
CA ILE A 11 9.41 5.92 3.81
C ILE A 11 9.94 7.31 3.43
N SER A 12 9.95 7.65 2.14
CA SER A 12 10.43 8.93 1.66
C SER A 12 9.58 10.10 2.15
N SER A 13 8.25 9.97 2.16
CA SER A 13 7.33 11.00 2.66
C SER A 13 7.39 11.13 4.20
N SER A 14 7.73 10.04 4.90
CA SER A 14 7.81 10.03 6.38
C SER A 14 9.14 10.47 6.97
N THR A 15 10.23 10.56 6.18
CA THR A 15 11.57 10.94 6.66
C THR A 15 11.94 12.38 6.30
N LYS A 16 12.79 13.01 7.10
CA LYS A 16 13.28 14.38 6.81
C LYS A 16 14.08 14.40 5.52
N GLU A 17 15.06 13.52 5.35
CA GLU A 17 15.87 13.43 4.14
C GLU A 17 15.02 13.16 2.89
N GLY A 18 14.02 12.27 3.01
CA GLY A 18 13.12 11.98 1.90
C GLY A 18 12.24 13.16 1.51
N ARG A 19 11.69 13.90 2.49
CA ARG A 19 10.94 15.14 2.22
C ARG A 19 11.81 16.24 1.63
N GLU A 20 13.03 16.40 2.11
CA GLU A 20 13.99 17.37 1.55
C GLU A 20 14.35 17.02 0.10
N ALA A 21 14.59 15.74 -0.19
CA ALA A 21 14.83 15.27 -1.55
C ALA A 21 13.63 15.55 -2.46
N CYS A 22 12.41 15.21 -2.04
CA CYS A 22 11.19 15.51 -2.80
C CYS A 22 10.98 17.02 -3.00
N GLY A 23 11.24 17.84 -1.98
CA GLY A 23 11.15 19.31 -2.08
C GLY A 23 12.17 19.92 -3.06
N SER A 24 13.30 19.25 -3.28
CA SER A 24 14.33 19.69 -4.23
C SER A 24 14.04 19.30 -5.69
N SER A 25 13.27 18.23 -5.93
CA SER A 25 12.82 17.86 -7.27
C SER A 25 11.61 16.92 -7.23
N SER A 26 10.62 17.17 -8.11
CA SER A 26 9.48 16.27 -8.29
C SER A 26 9.90 14.85 -8.69
N PHE A 27 11.03 14.69 -9.38
CA PHE A 27 11.58 13.39 -9.78
C PHE A 27 12.14 12.58 -8.60
N ALA A 28 12.54 13.25 -7.52
CA ALA A 28 12.96 12.59 -6.29
C ALA A 28 11.78 12.18 -5.41
N CYS A 29 10.58 12.68 -5.69
CA CYS A 29 9.37 12.24 -5.02
C CYS A 29 8.94 10.87 -5.55
N LYS A 30 8.68 9.94 -4.64
CA LYS A 30 8.38 8.53 -4.97
C LYS A 30 6.89 8.27 -5.22
N ASP A 31 6.06 9.30 -5.18
CA ASP A 31 4.61 9.22 -5.39
C ASP A 31 4.27 8.61 -6.75
N SER A 32 4.91 9.10 -7.84
CA SER A 32 4.70 8.54 -9.18
C SER A 32 5.20 7.09 -9.32
N ASP A 33 6.24 6.71 -8.57
CA ASP A 33 6.72 5.31 -8.54
C ASP A 33 5.70 4.40 -7.84
N ALA A 34 5.03 4.89 -6.79
CA ALA A 34 4.01 4.15 -6.05
C ALA A 34 2.72 3.96 -6.87
N GLU A 35 2.25 5.01 -7.54
CA GLU A 35 1.10 4.92 -8.46
C GLU A 35 1.38 3.95 -9.61
N LEU A 36 2.54 4.07 -10.25
CA LEU A 36 2.94 3.18 -11.34
C LEU A 36 3.10 1.73 -10.85
N GLY A 37 3.74 1.53 -9.69
CA GLY A 37 3.88 0.21 -9.08
C GLY A 37 2.52 -0.41 -8.77
N LEU A 38 1.59 0.37 -8.23
CA LEU A 38 0.24 -0.06 -7.97
C LEU A 38 -0.51 -0.44 -9.25
N ALA A 39 -0.47 0.42 -10.27
CA ALA A 39 -1.09 0.16 -11.57
C ALA A 39 -0.52 -1.11 -12.22
N TYR A 40 0.79 -1.33 -12.14
CA TYR A 40 1.46 -2.51 -12.66
C TYR A 40 0.95 -3.81 -12.00
N ILE A 41 0.83 -3.82 -10.66
CA ILE A 41 0.24 -4.96 -9.93
C ILE A 41 -1.23 -5.14 -10.34
N ALA A 42 -1.96 -4.03 -10.46
CA ALA A 42 -3.39 -4.04 -10.73
C ALA A 42 -3.76 -4.42 -12.17
N VAL A 43 -2.85 -4.33 -13.14
CA VAL A 43 -3.10 -4.77 -14.51
C VAL A 43 -3.27 -6.29 -14.60
N SER A 44 -2.48 -7.06 -13.86
CA SER A 44 -2.49 -8.51 -13.96
C SER A 44 -3.62 -9.16 -13.15
N ASN A 45 -4.10 -10.31 -13.61
CA ASN A 45 -5.11 -11.14 -12.94
C ASN A 45 -4.55 -12.49 -12.45
N ASP A 46 -3.23 -12.67 -12.49
CA ASP A 46 -2.61 -13.87 -11.97
C ASP A 46 -2.69 -13.92 -10.43
N ARG A 47 -2.52 -15.13 -9.88
CA ARG A 47 -2.66 -15.38 -8.44
C ARG A 47 -1.68 -14.58 -7.59
N ALA A 48 -0.45 -14.37 -8.07
CA ALA A 48 0.55 -13.62 -7.33
C ALA A 48 0.18 -12.13 -7.29
N SER A 49 -0.21 -11.56 -8.44
CA SER A 49 -0.65 -10.16 -8.50
C SER A 49 -1.89 -9.87 -7.65
N LEU A 50 -2.87 -10.79 -7.63
CA LEU A 50 -4.05 -10.64 -6.76
C LEU A 50 -3.69 -10.72 -5.27
N ALA A 51 -2.78 -11.62 -4.89
CA ALA A 51 -2.27 -11.73 -3.54
C ALA A 51 -1.51 -10.45 -3.15
N SER A 52 -0.63 -9.97 -4.02
CA SER A 52 0.12 -8.74 -3.85
C SER A 52 -0.77 -7.52 -3.67
N LEU A 53 -1.74 -7.34 -4.58
CA LEU A 53 -2.70 -6.25 -4.51
C LEU A 53 -3.47 -6.26 -3.18
N SER A 54 -3.87 -7.43 -2.70
CA SER A 54 -4.58 -7.55 -1.41
C SER A 54 -3.70 -7.19 -0.20
N LYS A 55 -2.39 -7.47 -0.25
CA LYS A 55 -1.46 -7.23 0.86
C LYS A 55 -1.08 -5.77 1.04
N ILE A 56 -1.21 -4.94 0.01
CA ILE A 56 -0.93 -3.49 0.08
C ILE A 56 -1.72 -2.81 1.21
N MET A 57 -2.84 -3.38 1.67
CA MET A 57 -3.59 -2.89 2.83
C MET A 57 -2.74 -2.75 4.11
N GLN A 58 -1.62 -3.47 4.22
CA GLN A 58 -0.71 -3.40 5.36
C GLN A 58 -0.04 -2.02 5.51
N TYR A 59 0.04 -1.25 4.42
CA TYR A 59 0.57 0.10 4.43
C TYR A 59 -0.55 1.14 4.62
N LYS A 60 -0.23 2.22 5.32
CA LYS A 60 -0.98 3.47 5.23
C LYS A 60 -0.78 4.02 3.83
N ILE A 61 -1.88 4.32 3.17
CA ILE A 61 -1.90 4.92 1.84
C ILE A 61 -2.36 6.37 2.01
N ASP A 62 -1.72 7.31 1.33
CA ASP A 62 -2.22 8.69 1.30
C ASP A 62 -3.57 8.79 0.55
N ALA A 63 -4.21 9.95 0.62
CA ALA A 63 -5.54 10.13 0.04
C ALA A 63 -5.58 9.90 -1.48
N SER A 64 -4.53 10.28 -2.21
CA SER A 64 -4.48 10.17 -3.68
C SER A 64 -4.34 8.72 -4.13
N LEU A 65 -3.41 7.98 -3.53
CA LEU A 65 -3.18 6.58 -3.87
C LEU A 65 -4.30 5.67 -3.32
N SER A 66 -5.01 6.12 -2.28
CA SER A 66 -6.11 5.36 -1.66
C SER A 66 -7.30 5.18 -2.60
N GLU A 67 -7.63 6.19 -3.41
CA GLU A 67 -8.71 6.11 -4.38
C GLU A 67 -8.38 5.10 -5.49
N SER A 68 -7.22 5.29 -6.14
CA SER A 68 -6.70 4.37 -7.15
C SER A 68 -6.66 2.92 -6.62
N TYR A 69 -6.13 2.73 -5.41
CA TYR A 69 -6.06 1.41 -4.79
C TYR A 69 -7.43 0.76 -4.58
N THR A 70 -8.38 1.54 -4.05
CA THR A 70 -9.75 1.06 -3.83
C THR A 70 -10.41 0.69 -5.15
N CYS A 71 -10.22 1.50 -6.19
CA CYS A 71 -10.74 1.22 -7.52
C CYS A 71 -10.15 -0.03 -8.15
N TYR A 72 -8.84 -0.24 -8.04
CA TYR A 72 -8.22 -1.48 -8.50
C TYR A 72 -8.79 -2.71 -7.81
N LEU A 73 -9.00 -2.67 -6.49
CA LEU A 73 -9.63 -3.77 -5.75
C LEU A 73 -11.07 -4.04 -6.21
N LEU A 74 -11.87 -2.99 -6.39
CA LEU A 74 -13.26 -3.10 -6.86
C LEU A 74 -13.33 -3.65 -8.28
N ASN A 75 -12.45 -3.20 -9.18
CA ASN A 75 -12.35 -3.65 -10.57
C ASN A 75 -11.95 -5.13 -10.68
N LYS A 76 -11.17 -5.67 -9.72
CA LYS A 76 -10.93 -7.13 -9.65
C LYS A 76 -12.21 -7.92 -9.29
N GLY A 77 -13.16 -7.28 -8.63
CA GLY A 77 -14.47 -7.83 -8.32
C GLY A 77 -14.40 -9.17 -7.58
N LYS A 78 -15.15 -10.17 -8.07
CA LYS A 78 -15.22 -11.48 -7.41
C LYS A 78 -13.87 -12.22 -7.34
N ARG A 79 -12.90 -11.90 -8.20
CA ARG A 79 -11.60 -12.60 -8.27
C ARG A 79 -10.72 -12.34 -7.07
N ILE A 80 -10.76 -11.14 -6.48
CA ILE A 80 -9.90 -10.78 -5.35
C ILE A 80 -10.48 -11.18 -3.99
N LYS A 81 -11.79 -11.45 -3.92
CA LYS A 81 -12.48 -11.83 -2.67
C LYS A 81 -11.81 -12.96 -1.88
N PRO A 82 -11.39 -14.09 -2.49
CA PRO A 82 -10.74 -15.16 -1.74
C PRO A 82 -9.43 -14.69 -1.08
N PHE A 83 -8.69 -13.80 -1.73
CA PHE A 83 -7.45 -13.24 -1.18
C PHE A 83 -7.75 -12.33 0.01
N LEU A 84 -8.72 -11.42 -0.14
CA LEU A 84 -9.15 -10.51 0.93
C LEU A 84 -9.64 -11.28 2.18
N LYS A 85 -10.44 -12.34 1.99
CA LYS A 85 -10.96 -13.16 3.10
C LYS A 85 -9.89 -13.98 3.82
N ASN A 86 -8.78 -14.27 3.14
CA ASN A 86 -7.67 -15.04 3.70
C ASN A 86 -6.60 -14.14 4.33
N LEU A 87 -6.75 -12.82 4.26
CA LEU A 87 -5.85 -11.91 4.95
C LEU A 87 -6.02 -12.04 6.46
N ASN A 88 -4.91 -11.99 7.18
CA ASN A 88 -4.87 -11.88 8.62
C ASN A 88 -4.37 -10.48 8.97
N PRO A 89 -5.24 -9.57 9.45
CA PRO A 89 -4.86 -8.18 9.76
C PRO A 89 -3.65 -8.09 10.71
N LYS A 90 -3.63 -8.92 11.75
CA LYS A 90 -2.53 -8.95 12.72
C LYS A 90 -1.22 -9.33 12.06
N GLN A 91 -1.23 -10.39 11.25
CA GLN A 91 -0.03 -10.83 10.53
C GLN A 91 0.49 -9.76 9.56
N LEU A 92 -0.41 -9.06 8.85
CA LEU A 92 -0.01 -7.98 7.94
C LEU A 92 0.65 -6.81 8.69
N VAL A 93 0.14 -6.46 9.87
CA VAL A 93 0.77 -5.45 10.73
C VAL A 93 2.17 -5.91 11.15
N ASP A 94 2.29 -7.15 11.64
CA ASP A 94 3.58 -7.71 12.08
C ASP A 94 4.60 -7.76 10.94
N ASP A 95 4.18 -8.19 9.74
CA ASP A 95 5.01 -8.26 8.54
C ASP A 95 5.50 -6.86 8.12
N CYS A 96 4.61 -5.86 8.09
CA CYS A 96 4.98 -4.47 7.81
C CYS A 96 5.97 -3.91 8.83
N ILE A 97 5.71 -4.09 10.12
CA ILE A 97 6.60 -3.62 11.20
C ILE A 97 7.99 -4.23 11.04
N LYS A 98 8.06 -5.54 10.79
CA LYS A 98 9.32 -6.27 10.61
C LYS A 98 10.12 -5.74 9.42
N GLU A 99 9.46 -5.50 8.28
CA GLU A 99 10.10 -4.97 7.09
C GLU A 99 10.61 -3.52 7.30
N VAL A 100 9.79 -2.66 7.89
CA VAL A 100 10.17 -1.27 8.19
C VAL A 100 11.33 -1.20 9.18
N LEU A 101 11.32 -2.03 10.22
CA LEU A 101 12.43 -2.12 11.18
C LEU A 101 13.72 -2.62 10.52
N PHE A 102 13.62 -3.59 9.62
CA PHE A 102 14.76 -4.07 8.85
C PHE A 102 15.35 -2.94 7.98
N ILE A 103 14.51 -2.19 7.26
CA ILE A 103 14.96 -1.07 6.43
C ILE A 103 15.61 0.03 7.30
N LYS A 104 14.97 0.38 8.43
CA LYS A 104 15.51 1.36 9.38
C LYS A 104 16.90 0.97 9.87
N LYS A 105 17.11 -0.30 10.23
CA LYS A 105 18.40 -0.83 10.68
C LYS A 105 19.46 -0.81 9.58
N THR A 106 19.10 -1.26 8.37
CA THR A 106 20.04 -1.41 7.25
C THR A 106 20.50 -0.07 6.66
N ASN A 107 19.69 0.99 6.80
CA ASN A 107 19.96 2.31 6.23
C ASN A 107 20.28 3.38 7.28
N ALA A 108 20.59 2.97 8.51
CA ALA A 108 21.05 3.91 9.53
C ALA A 108 22.35 4.60 9.08
N PRO A 109 22.53 5.92 9.32
CA PRO A 109 21.66 6.80 10.10
C PRO A 109 20.53 7.50 9.31
N ARG A 110 20.47 7.34 7.98
CA ARG A 110 19.59 8.12 7.07
C ARG A 110 18.09 8.00 7.34
N PHE A 111 17.64 6.91 7.95
CA PHE A 111 16.22 6.71 8.30
C PHE A 111 16.01 6.59 9.82
N SER A 112 16.85 7.26 10.62
CA SER A 112 16.77 7.21 12.08
C SER A 112 15.46 7.80 12.63
N ASP A 113 14.90 8.80 11.96
CA ASP A 113 13.63 9.47 12.26
C ASP A 113 12.38 8.70 11.77
N LEU A 114 12.58 7.59 11.04
CA LEU A 114 11.49 6.78 10.50
C LEU A 114 10.55 6.31 11.61
N ASN A 115 9.29 6.70 11.51
CA ASN A 115 8.23 6.35 12.46
C ASN A 115 7.22 5.39 11.82
N ILE A 116 7.22 4.17 12.33
CA ILE A 116 6.40 3.05 11.85
C ILE A 116 4.91 3.39 11.83
N LYS A 117 4.44 4.24 12.76
CA LYS A 117 3.04 4.65 12.84
C LYS A 117 2.55 5.41 11.60
N TYR A 118 3.44 6.00 10.80
CA TYR A 118 3.07 6.68 9.56
C TYR A 118 3.13 5.78 8.32
N ILE A 119 3.65 4.56 8.48
CA ILE A 119 3.91 3.63 7.37
C ILE A 119 2.96 2.44 7.44
N CYS A 120 2.87 1.78 8.58
CA CYS A 120 2.03 0.60 8.73
C CYS A 120 0.60 1.00 9.14
N ALA A 121 -0.38 0.36 8.52
CA ALA A 121 -1.77 0.41 8.96
C ALA A 121 -1.91 -0.33 10.30
N ASN A 122 -3.00 -0.08 11.02
CA ASN A 122 -3.35 -0.85 12.21
C ASN A 122 -4.38 -1.93 11.87
N GLU A 123 -4.53 -2.92 12.75
CA GLU A 123 -5.41 -4.07 12.53
C GLU A 123 -6.86 -3.65 12.23
N SER A 124 -7.41 -2.70 12.99
CA SER A 124 -8.78 -2.21 12.80
C SER A 124 -8.97 -1.53 11.45
N ASN A 125 -7.99 -0.75 10.99
CA ASN A 125 -8.02 -0.11 9.68
C ASN A 125 -7.97 -1.15 8.56
N ILE A 126 -7.09 -2.15 8.66
CA ILE A 126 -7.01 -3.24 7.68
C ILE A 126 -8.33 -4.00 7.63
N GLN A 127 -8.87 -4.39 8.79
CA GLN A 127 -10.14 -5.12 8.87
C GLN A 127 -11.29 -4.31 8.25
N TRP A 128 -11.39 -3.02 8.59
CA TRP A 128 -12.38 -2.13 8.00
C TRP A 128 -12.27 -2.04 6.47
N ARG A 129 -11.05 -1.92 5.93
CA ARG A 129 -10.82 -1.87 4.48
C ARG A 129 -11.21 -3.18 3.79
N ILE A 130 -10.91 -4.32 4.40
CA ILE A 130 -11.32 -5.64 3.90
C ILE A 130 -12.85 -5.70 3.81
N ASP A 131 -13.55 -5.36 4.89
CA ASP A 131 -15.00 -5.45 4.98
C ASP A 131 -15.68 -4.49 4.00
N ASP A 132 -15.21 -3.24 3.93
CA ASP A 132 -15.76 -2.23 3.03
C ASP A 132 -15.53 -2.60 1.55
N THR A 133 -14.34 -3.10 1.21
CA THR A 133 -14.05 -3.58 -0.15
C THR A 133 -14.94 -4.77 -0.53
N ILE A 134 -15.08 -5.76 0.36
CA ILE A 134 -15.93 -6.93 0.10
C ILE A 134 -17.40 -6.50 -0.08
N LYS A 135 -17.86 -5.55 0.74
CA LYS A 135 -19.20 -4.96 0.63
C LYS A 135 -19.38 -4.22 -0.70
N GLY A 136 -18.39 -3.44 -1.13
CA GLY A 136 -18.37 -2.77 -2.43
C GLY A 136 -18.47 -3.77 -3.58
N ILE A 137 -17.67 -4.84 -3.55
CA ILE A 137 -17.70 -5.92 -4.55
C ILE A 137 -19.08 -6.63 -4.55
N ASN A 138 -19.69 -6.87 -3.39
CA ASN A 138 -21.03 -7.46 -3.30
C ASN A 138 -22.10 -6.58 -3.96
N LYS A 139 -21.99 -5.27 -3.80
CA LYS A 139 -22.88 -4.28 -4.39
C LYS A 139 -22.57 -3.96 -5.86
N SER A 140 -21.53 -4.58 -6.43
CA SER A 140 -21.03 -4.25 -7.77
C SER A 140 -20.76 -2.75 -7.95
N VAL A 141 -20.22 -2.12 -6.90
CA VAL A 141 -19.78 -0.71 -6.97
C VAL A 141 -18.75 -0.61 -8.09
N LYS A 142 -18.98 0.34 -8.99
CA LYS A 142 -18.01 0.71 -10.02
C LYS A 142 -17.30 1.97 -9.56
N CYS A 143 -16.01 2.06 -9.82
CA CYS A 143 -15.36 3.36 -9.84
C CYS A 143 -15.74 4.07 -11.14
N THR A 144 -16.05 5.35 -11.02
CA THR A 144 -16.48 6.21 -12.13
C THR A 144 -15.33 6.94 -12.82
N ASP A 145 -14.10 6.77 -12.33
CA ASP A 145 -12.93 7.42 -12.90
C ASP A 145 -11.99 6.38 -13.51
N GLU A 146 -12.19 6.17 -14.81
CA GLU A 146 -11.17 5.98 -15.86
C GLU A 146 -11.77 6.44 -17.20
#